data_AF-A0A4Q9GGZ5-F1
#
_entry.id   AF-A0A4Q9GGZ5-F1
#
_cell.length_a   1.000
_cell.length_b   1.000
_cell.length_c   1.000
_cell.angle_alpha   90.00
_cell.angle_beta   90.00
_cell.angle_gamma   90.00
#
_symmetry.space_group_name_H-M   'P 1'
#
loop_
_entity.id
_entity.type
_entity.pdbx_description
1 polymer ?
#
loop_
_entity_poly.entity_id
_entity_poly.type
_entity_poly.pdbx_seq_one_letter_code
_entity_poly.pdbx_strand_id
1 'polypeptide(L)'
;MAPDDSEAPVWVLLGRRAGDNAQLLTLAAATSLPFREKRLAFNGLSSLPNVLLRATAASLKPQARAILSPPWPRVVFAAGKRSAPAARWIKAQSGGATRLVHIGRPWAPLDWFDLIVTTAQYGLPERPNVLVNALPLSRTPADAPIRDDLAALPQPRLMAIAGGPSRPLAFDAETARAFAQEALERARIGGGSLLVATSPRTPPAAVAAIKDGLSGAAVPTRLSVFGEGESGWEAFLAAADRFLVTEDSAAMAAQAALRGKPVSLFALPRQRDARLRFAAALRDGPARGLFETLRDAGLVTSTRDLSAFMARLEREGLLAGGDAARLVAERELAATAARVRALAEQSPGVG
;
A
#
# COMPACT_ATOMS: atom_id res chain seq x y z
N MET A 1 -11.30 20.50 -19.14
CA MET A 1 -11.48 21.62 -18.19
C MET A 1 -11.51 21.02 -16.80
N ALA A 2 -10.58 21.38 -15.90
CA ALA A 2 -10.63 20.87 -14.54
C ALA A 2 -11.92 21.45 -13.88
N PRO A 3 -12.78 20.64 -13.23
CA PRO A 3 -13.98 21.17 -12.54
C PRO A 3 -13.68 22.37 -11.62
N ASP A 4 -14.65 23.22 -11.35
CA ASP A 4 -14.46 24.22 -10.29
C ASP A 4 -14.32 23.50 -8.92
N ASP A 5 -13.57 24.06 -7.96
CA ASP A 5 -13.42 23.44 -6.63
C ASP A 5 -14.78 23.34 -5.89
N SER A 6 -15.78 24.12 -6.34
CA SER A 6 -17.18 24.06 -5.91
C SER A 6 -17.93 22.77 -6.32
N GLU A 7 -17.46 22.05 -7.33
CA GLU A 7 -18.12 20.84 -7.86
C GLU A 7 -17.49 19.52 -7.38
N ALA A 8 -16.38 19.57 -6.63
CA ALA A 8 -15.64 18.39 -6.20
C ALA A 8 -15.90 18.04 -4.71
N PRO A 9 -16.90 17.19 -4.40
CA PRO A 9 -17.22 16.83 -3.02
C PRO A 9 -16.12 16.03 -2.31
N VAL A 10 -15.12 15.50 -3.05
CA VAL A 10 -14.04 14.67 -2.52
C VAL A 10 -12.68 15.33 -2.73
N TRP A 11 -11.91 15.49 -1.64
CA TRP A 11 -10.49 15.82 -1.72
C TRP A 11 -9.63 14.61 -1.40
N VAL A 12 -8.60 14.38 -2.22
CA VAL A 12 -7.65 13.29 -2.10
C VAL A 12 -6.30 13.85 -1.69
N LEU A 13 -5.89 13.64 -0.44
CA LEU A 13 -4.64 14.18 0.10
C LEU A 13 -3.45 13.27 -0.25
N LEU A 14 -2.71 13.64 -1.29
CA LEU A 14 -1.58 12.85 -1.77
C LEU A 14 -0.31 13.16 -0.98
N GLY A 15 0.29 12.13 -0.39
CA GLY A 15 1.51 12.24 0.40
C GLY A 15 2.76 11.82 -0.37
N ARG A 16 3.82 11.47 0.38
CA ARG A 16 5.13 11.07 -0.18
C ARG A 16 5.16 9.64 -0.75
N ARG A 17 4.24 8.77 -0.32
CA ARG A 17 4.29 7.33 -0.63
C ARG A 17 3.39 7.02 -1.82
N ALA A 18 4.00 6.61 -2.94
CA ALA A 18 3.27 6.28 -4.17
C ALA A 18 2.21 5.18 -3.95
N GLY A 19 2.53 4.13 -3.18
CA GLY A 19 1.57 3.04 -2.89
C GLY A 19 0.38 3.46 -2.03
N ASP A 20 0.54 4.44 -1.15
CA ASP A 20 -0.58 5.01 -0.38
C ASP A 20 -1.43 5.89 -1.30
N ASN A 21 -0.79 6.71 -2.14
CA ASN A 21 -1.46 7.56 -3.12
C ASN A 21 -2.27 6.74 -4.14
N ALA A 22 -1.73 5.62 -4.63
CA ALA A 22 -2.42 4.74 -5.56
C ALA A 22 -3.72 4.15 -4.98
N GLN A 23 -3.71 3.76 -3.70
CA GLN A 23 -4.92 3.28 -3.01
C GLN A 23 -5.97 4.38 -2.87
N LEU A 24 -5.54 5.60 -2.52
CA LEU A 24 -6.44 6.75 -2.40
C LEU A 24 -7.13 7.08 -3.74
N LEU A 25 -6.36 7.09 -4.83
CA LEU A 25 -6.88 7.36 -6.17
C LEU A 25 -7.78 6.23 -6.68
N THR A 26 -7.44 4.97 -6.37
CA THR A 26 -8.29 3.81 -6.69
C THR A 26 -9.64 3.92 -6.02
N LEU A 27 -9.67 4.27 -4.73
CA LEU A 27 -10.91 4.48 -4.01
C LEU A 27 -11.71 5.65 -4.59
N ALA A 28 -11.05 6.77 -4.89
CA ALA A 28 -11.70 7.96 -5.45
C ALA A 28 -12.38 7.66 -6.78
N ALA A 29 -11.68 7.00 -7.69
CA ALA A 29 -12.26 6.56 -8.96
C ALA A 29 -13.47 5.63 -8.76
N ALA A 30 -13.38 4.67 -7.83
CA ALA A 30 -14.46 3.72 -7.56
C ALA A 30 -15.72 4.34 -6.92
N THR A 31 -15.59 5.52 -6.29
CA THR A 31 -16.77 6.23 -5.78
C THR A 31 -17.64 6.83 -6.87
N SER A 32 -17.07 7.10 -8.06
CA SER A 32 -17.68 7.87 -9.15
C SER A 32 -18.09 9.30 -8.78
N LEU A 33 -17.60 9.81 -7.64
CA LEU A 33 -17.78 11.21 -7.24
C LEU A 33 -16.66 12.07 -7.86
N PRO A 34 -16.95 13.32 -8.28
CA PRO A 34 -15.90 14.24 -8.70
C PRO A 34 -14.90 14.49 -7.55
N PHE A 35 -13.61 14.39 -7.85
CA PHE A 35 -12.57 14.55 -6.84
C PHE A 35 -11.42 15.48 -7.26
N ARG A 36 -10.70 15.95 -6.25
CA ARG A 36 -9.54 16.84 -6.39
C ARG A 36 -8.32 16.26 -5.70
N GLU A 37 -7.22 16.16 -6.43
CA GLU A 37 -5.93 15.82 -5.84
C GLU A 37 -5.32 17.05 -5.16
N LYS A 38 -5.01 16.94 -3.87
CA LYS A 38 -4.29 17.97 -3.11
C LYS A 38 -2.95 17.37 -2.67
N ARG A 39 -1.87 17.77 -3.35
CA ARG A 39 -0.51 17.26 -3.09
C ARG A 39 0.08 17.91 -1.84
N LEU A 40 0.33 17.11 -0.81
CA LEU A 40 0.88 17.57 0.45
C LEU A 40 2.42 17.53 0.44
N ALA A 41 3.02 18.65 0.85
CA ALA A 41 4.43 18.73 1.17
C ALA A 41 4.60 19.02 2.66
N PHE A 42 5.37 18.18 3.36
CA PHE A 42 5.50 18.23 4.81
C PHE A 42 6.82 18.87 5.26
N ASN A 43 6.79 19.60 6.37
CA ASN A 43 7.97 20.12 7.07
C ASN A 43 8.40 19.22 8.25
N GLY A 44 9.34 19.68 9.08
CA GLY A 44 9.91 18.90 10.20
C GLY A 44 8.89 18.49 11.27
N LEU A 45 7.83 19.27 11.49
CA LEU A 45 6.79 18.99 12.50
C LEU A 45 6.02 17.70 12.18
N SER A 46 5.98 17.27 10.91
CA SER A 46 5.33 16.01 10.50
C SER A 46 5.97 14.74 11.08
N SER A 47 7.12 14.86 11.75
CA SER A 47 7.76 13.79 12.50
C SER A 47 7.11 13.55 13.87
N LEU A 48 6.46 14.57 14.46
CA LEU A 48 5.83 14.49 15.77
C LEU A 48 4.67 13.48 15.79
N PRO A 49 4.35 12.88 16.95
CA PRO A 49 3.13 12.09 17.12
C PRO A 49 1.86 12.87 16.77
N ASN A 50 0.92 12.25 16.05
CA ASN A 50 -0.30 12.94 15.61
C ASN A 50 -1.19 13.37 16.78
N VAL A 51 -1.14 12.66 17.90
CA VAL A 51 -1.83 13.04 19.15
C VAL A 51 -1.41 14.43 19.64
N LEU A 52 -0.14 14.83 19.42
CA LEU A 52 0.35 16.17 19.75
C LEU A 52 -0.04 17.20 18.70
N LEU A 53 0.01 16.83 17.42
CA LEU A 53 -0.34 17.73 16.31
C LEU A 53 -1.85 18.04 16.24
N ARG A 54 -2.71 17.10 16.68
CA ARG A 54 -4.17 17.21 16.66
C ARG A 54 -4.69 17.64 15.27
N ALA A 55 -5.51 18.69 15.18
CA ALA A 55 -6.03 19.24 13.95
C ALA A 55 -5.20 20.47 13.54
N THR A 56 -4.21 20.29 12.65
CA THR A 56 -3.34 21.39 12.21
C THR A 56 -2.82 21.23 10.78
N ALA A 57 -2.72 22.35 10.07
CA ALA A 57 -1.98 22.47 8.81
C ALA A 57 -0.52 22.92 9.01
N ALA A 58 -0.07 23.17 10.25
CA ALA A 58 1.29 23.66 10.54
C ALA A 58 2.38 22.66 10.17
N SER A 59 2.06 21.36 10.04
CA SER A 59 3.01 20.33 9.58
C SER A 59 3.25 20.33 8.07
N LEU A 60 2.54 21.19 7.32
CA LEU A 60 2.69 21.38 5.88
C LEU A 60 3.65 22.54 5.56
N LYS A 61 4.30 22.47 4.40
CA LYS A 61 5.01 23.61 3.82
C LYS A 61 4.01 24.68 3.38
N PRO A 62 4.38 25.98 3.37
CA PRO A 62 3.46 27.08 3.05
C PRO A 62 2.67 26.88 1.74
N GLN A 63 3.33 26.42 0.68
CA GLN A 63 2.71 26.19 -0.63
C GLN A 63 1.63 25.10 -0.58
N ALA A 64 1.89 24.01 0.16
CA ALA A 64 0.92 22.92 0.32
C ALA A 64 -0.23 23.29 1.27
N ARG A 65 -0.02 24.26 2.17
CA ARG A 65 -1.09 24.80 3.01
C ARG A 65 -1.99 25.75 2.22
N ALA A 66 -1.43 26.55 1.32
CA ALA A 66 -2.17 27.54 0.53
C ALA A 66 -3.21 26.90 -0.42
N ILE A 67 -2.98 25.68 -0.89
CA ILE A 67 -3.94 24.95 -1.75
C ILE A 67 -5.16 24.37 -0.99
N LEU A 68 -5.14 24.44 0.35
CA LEU A 68 -6.23 23.97 1.20
C LEU A 68 -7.09 25.17 1.64
N SER A 69 -7.95 25.61 0.74
CA SER A 69 -8.85 26.76 0.90
C SER A 69 -10.30 26.35 0.62
N PRO A 70 -11.31 27.06 1.15
CA PRO A 70 -12.70 26.83 0.78
C PRO A 70 -12.92 26.97 -0.74
N PRO A 71 -13.97 26.34 -1.30
CA PRO A 71 -15.03 25.58 -0.62
C PRO A 71 -14.52 24.24 -0.05
N TRP A 72 -14.96 23.90 1.17
CA TRP A 72 -14.52 22.68 1.85
C TRP A 72 -15.24 21.44 1.29
N PRO A 73 -14.54 20.30 1.15
CA PRO A 73 -15.12 19.08 0.59
C PRO A 73 -16.10 18.42 1.56
N ARG A 74 -17.01 17.59 1.03
CA ARG A 74 -17.85 16.72 1.86
C ARG A 74 -17.04 15.56 2.45
N VAL A 75 -16.05 15.07 1.71
CA VAL A 75 -15.20 13.95 2.13
C VAL A 75 -13.73 14.22 1.84
N VAL A 76 -12.86 13.89 2.79
CA VAL A 76 -11.41 13.91 2.63
C VAL A 76 -10.86 12.49 2.72
N PHE A 77 -10.05 12.11 1.74
CA PHE A 77 -9.27 10.89 1.76
C PHE A 77 -7.83 11.18 2.20
N ALA A 78 -7.34 10.42 3.16
CA ALA A 78 -5.99 10.53 3.68
C ALA A 78 -5.37 9.15 3.88
N ALA A 79 -4.04 9.06 3.81
CA ALA A 79 -3.33 7.81 4.09
C ALA A 79 -2.03 8.06 4.88
N GLY A 80 -1.73 7.11 5.75
CA GLY A 80 -0.54 7.10 6.59
C GLY A 80 -0.48 8.22 7.64
N LYS A 81 0.60 8.22 8.42
CA LYS A 81 0.76 9.11 9.59
C LYS A 81 0.59 10.60 9.25
N ARG A 82 1.28 11.09 8.23
CA ARG A 82 1.53 12.55 8.09
C ARG A 82 0.33 13.35 7.59
N SER A 83 -0.60 12.71 6.88
CA SER A 83 -1.78 13.37 6.33
C SER A 83 -2.89 13.58 7.36
N ALA A 84 -2.92 12.78 8.43
CA ALA A 84 -3.99 12.80 9.43
C ALA A 84 -4.21 14.18 10.10
N PRO A 85 -3.19 14.93 10.54
CA PRO A 85 -3.41 16.24 11.14
C PRO A 85 -4.02 17.27 10.16
N ALA A 86 -3.60 17.24 8.89
CA ALA A 86 -4.13 18.11 7.85
C ALA A 86 -5.60 17.76 7.50
N ALA A 87 -5.93 16.47 7.41
CA ALA A 87 -7.30 16.02 7.20
C ALA A 87 -8.24 16.51 8.33
N ARG A 88 -7.78 16.40 9.58
CA ARG A 88 -8.53 16.92 10.73
C ARG A 88 -8.64 18.43 10.74
N TRP A 89 -7.60 19.13 10.32
CA TRP A 89 -7.65 20.58 10.17
C TRP A 89 -8.74 20.98 9.16
N ILE A 90 -8.83 20.31 8.00
CA ILE A 90 -9.91 20.56 7.02
C ILE A 90 -11.29 20.33 7.65
N LYS A 91 -11.49 19.23 8.38
CA LYS A 91 -12.75 18.98 9.10
C LYS A 91 -13.10 20.12 10.07
N ALA A 92 -12.12 20.59 10.84
CA ALA A 92 -12.31 21.73 11.74
C ALA A 92 -12.65 23.02 10.99
N GLN A 93 -11.99 23.31 9.86
CA GLN A 93 -12.30 24.50 9.04
C GLN A 93 -13.69 24.44 8.40
N SER A 94 -14.20 23.23 8.12
CA SER A 94 -15.55 23.01 7.61
C SER A 94 -16.64 23.02 8.70
N GLY A 95 -16.32 23.39 9.95
CA GLY A 95 -17.28 23.33 11.06
C GLY A 95 -17.74 21.91 11.42
N GLY A 96 -16.92 20.89 11.11
CA GLY A 96 -17.26 19.48 11.33
C GLY A 96 -17.98 18.80 10.16
N ALA A 97 -18.34 19.54 9.10
CA ALA A 97 -19.09 19.01 7.96
C ALA A 97 -18.34 17.96 7.12
N THR A 98 -17.01 18.10 7.01
CA THR A 98 -16.18 17.17 6.23
C THR A 98 -16.08 15.81 6.92
N ARG A 99 -16.36 14.72 6.21
CA ARG A 99 -16.10 13.34 6.64
C ARG A 99 -14.68 12.90 6.30
N LEU A 100 -14.03 12.16 7.20
CA LEU A 100 -12.66 11.69 7.02
C LEU A 100 -12.62 10.20 6.75
N VAL A 101 -12.06 9.83 5.60
CA VAL A 101 -11.78 8.45 5.21
C VAL A 101 -10.28 8.23 5.19
N HIS A 102 -9.80 7.26 5.94
CA HIS A 102 -8.36 7.00 6.09
C HIS A 102 -7.98 5.61 5.56
N ILE A 103 -6.94 5.53 4.73
CA ILE A 103 -6.41 4.25 4.22
C ILE A 103 -5.16 3.83 5.00
N GLY A 104 -5.10 2.55 5.35
CA GLY A 104 -3.99 1.91 6.03
C GLY A 104 -4.07 2.10 7.53
N ARG A 105 -2.99 2.62 8.12
CA ARG A 105 -2.92 2.92 9.55
C ARG A 105 -2.88 4.44 9.79
N PRO A 106 -3.79 5.00 10.61
CA PRO A 106 -3.81 6.45 10.89
C PRO A 106 -2.70 6.99 11.78
N TRP A 107 -2.10 6.17 12.65
CA TRP A 107 -1.15 6.63 13.69
C TRP A 107 -1.76 7.73 14.58
N ALA A 108 -3.04 7.59 14.90
CA ALA A 108 -3.87 8.52 15.62
C ALA A 108 -5.09 7.76 16.20
N PRO A 109 -5.82 8.33 17.18
CA PRO A 109 -7.06 7.74 17.68
C PRO A 109 -8.02 7.41 16.53
N LEU A 110 -8.63 6.23 16.59
CA LEU A 110 -9.47 5.72 15.50
C LEU A 110 -10.75 6.54 15.33
N ASP A 111 -11.29 7.08 16.43
CA ASP A 111 -12.51 7.89 16.45
C ASP A 111 -12.33 9.28 15.83
N TRP A 112 -11.11 9.62 15.40
CA TRP A 112 -10.88 10.83 14.60
C TRP A 112 -11.40 10.69 13.16
N PHE A 113 -11.71 9.47 12.70
CA PHE A 113 -12.06 9.17 11.33
C PHE A 113 -13.46 8.57 11.24
N ASP A 114 -14.23 9.03 10.25
CA ASP A 114 -15.57 8.52 9.98
C ASP A 114 -15.51 7.12 9.32
N LEU A 115 -14.41 6.82 8.58
CA LEU A 115 -14.09 5.48 8.07
C LEU A 115 -12.57 5.26 7.99
N ILE A 116 -12.13 4.08 8.39
CA ILE A 116 -10.76 3.59 8.23
C ILE A 116 -10.81 2.32 7.40
N VAL A 117 -10.13 2.32 6.26
CA VAL A 117 -9.98 1.14 5.40
C VAL A 117 -8.57 0.63 5.57
N THR A 118 -8.42 -0.61 6.01
CA THR A 118 -7.13 -1.16 6.41
C THR A 118 -6.99 -2.60 5.92
N THR A 119 -5.84 -3.22 6.20
CA THR A 119 -5.62 -4.66 5.97
C THR A 119 -5.10 -5.31 7.25
N ALA A 120 -5.24 -6.64 7.33
CA ALA A 120 -4.93 -7.40 8.55
C ALA A 120 -3.49 -7.19 9.07
N GLN A 121 -2.53 -6.86 8.20
CA GLN A 121 -1.14 -6.55 8.57
C GLN A 121 -1.03 -5.44 9.64
N TYR A 122 -2.04 -4.57 9.75
CA TYR A 122 -2.01 -3.45 10.70
C TYR A 122 -2.60 -3.80 12.06
N GLY A 123 -3.29 -4.94 12.22
CA GLY A 123 -3.83 -5.41 13.50
C GLY A 123 -4.68 -4.37 14.23
N LEU A 124 -5.50 -3.62 13.49
CA LEU A 124 -6.44 -2.67 14.09
C LEU A 124 -7.59 -3.45 14.76
N PRO A 125 -8.15 -2.95 15.87
CA PRO A 125 -9.30 -3.57 16.53
C PRO A 125 -10.54 -3.53 15.63
N GLU A 126 -11.45 -4.48 15.85
CA GLU A 126 -12.78 -4.44 15.23
C GLU A 126 -13.56 -3.26 15.82
N ARG A 127 -14.04 -2.37 14.94
CA ARG A 127 -14.88 -1.22 15.29
C ARG A 127 -15.84 -0.93 14.15
N PRO A 128 -16.98 -0.27 14.41
CA PRO A 128 -17.91 0.11 13.36
C PRO A 128 -17.24 0.90 12.23
N ASN A 129 -16.34 1.84 12.55
CA ASN A 129 -15.65 2.68 11.57
C ASN A 129 -14.37 2.06 10.98
N VAL A 130 -14.03 0.81 11.30
CA VAL A 130 -12.84 0.13 10.77
C VAL A 130 -13.26 -1.00 9.83
N LEU A 131 -12.88 -0.89 8.56
CA LEU A 131 -13.08 -1.91 7.54
C LEU A 131 -11.74 -2.59 7.24
N VAL A 132 -11.65 -3.90 7.48
CA VAL A 132 -10.44 -4.70 7.25
C VAL A 132 -10.60 -5.51 5.97
N ASN A 133 -9.93 -5.06 4.91
CA ASN A 133 -9.89 -5.73 3.62
C ASN A 133 -8.85 -6.86 3.61
N ALA A 134 -9.09 -7.87 2.78
CA ALA A 134 -8.14 -8.93 2.50
C ALA A 134 -6.93 -8.39 1.71
N LEU A 135 -7.16 -7.51 0.73
CA LEU A 135 -6.12 -6.92 -0.10
C LEU A 135 -6.07 -5.38 0.03
N PRO A 136 -4.89 -4.75 -0.10
CA PRO A 136 -4.80 -3.30 -0.29
C PRO A 136 -5.61 -2.85 -1.50
N LEU A 137 -6.33 -1.73 -1.38
CA LEU A 137 -7.16 -1.19 -2.46
C LEU A 137 -6.34 -0.93 -3.72
N SER A 138 -6.46 -1.80 -4.71
CA SER A 138 -5.69 -1.73 -5.93
C SER A 138 -6.63 -1.79 -7.11
N ARG A 139 -6.32 -1.06 -8.17
CA ARG A 139 -7.08 -1.14 -9.41
C ARG A 139 -6.91 -2.54 -9.99
N THR A 140 -8.01 -3.18 -10.38
CA THR A 140 -7.93 -4.38 -11.22
C THR A 140 -7.22 -3.99 -12.51
N PRO A 141 -6.09 -4.63 -12.84
CA PRO A 141 -5.35 -4.28 -14.04
C PRO A 141 -6.22 -4.50 -15.28
N ALA A 142 -6.16 -3.58 -16.22
CA ALA A 142 -6.79 -3.78 -17.53
C ALA A 142 -6.01 -4.85 -18.31
N ASP A 143 -6.71 -5.58 -19.17
CA ASP A 143 -6.07 -6.42 -20.16
C ASP A 143 -5.31 -5.51 -21.13
N ALA A 144 -3.99 -5.54 -21.02
CA ALA A 144 -3.09 -4.81 -21.91
C ALA A 144 -2.41 -5.81 -22.86
N PRO A 145 -2.23 -5.45 -24.14
CA PRO A 145 -1.48 -6.30 -25.06
C PRO A 145 -0.05 -6.51 -24.54
N ILE A 146 0.44 -7.74 -24.66
CA ILE A 146 1.81 -8.08 -24.29
C ILE A 146 2.75 -7.52 -25.37
N ARG A 147 3.77 -6.77 -24.95
CA ARG A 147 4.81 -6.22 -25.84
C ARG A 147 5.51 -7.35 -26.62
N ASP A 148 5.75 -7.17 -27.91
CA ASP A 148 6.25 -8.25 -28.80
C ASP A 148 7.55 -8.92 -28.33
N ASP A 149 8.50 -8.14 -27.80
CA ASP A 149 9.76 -8.66 -27.28
C ASP A 149 9.61 -9.49 -25.99
N LEU A 150 8.51 -9.30 -25.25
CA LEU A 150 8.12 -10.12 -24.09
C LEU A 150 7.26 -11.31 -24.51
N ALA A 151 6.44 -11.15 -25.56
CA ALA A 151 5.67 -12.23 -26.15
C ALA A 151 6.57 -13.30 -26.78
N ALA A 152 7.72 -12.90 -27.35
CA ALA A 152 8.73 -13.78 -27.93
C ALA A 152 9.53 -14.61 -26.91
N LEU A 153 9.41 -14.32 -25.61
CA LEU A 153 10.13 -15.06 -24.56
C LEU A 153 9.50 -16.45 -24.31
N PRO A 154 10.30 -17.51 -24.12
CA PRO A 154 9.80 -18.82 -23.72
C PRO A 154 8.94 -18.77 -22.45
N GLN A 155 7.79 -19.43 -22.50
CA GLN A 155 6.89 -19.61 -21.36
C GLN A 155 7.29 -20.83 -20.52
N PRO A 156 6.99 -20.83 -19.20
CA PRO A 156 6.34 -19.76 -18.44
C PRO A 156 7.29 -18.58 -18.17
N ARG A 157 6.78 -17.35 -18.30
CA ARG A 157 7.51 -16.13 -17.92
C ARG A 157 7.31 -15.88 -16.43
N LEU A 158 8.35 -16.12 -15.64
CA LEU A 158 8.37 -15.82 -14.21
C LEU A 158 8.72 -14.34 -14.02
N MET A 159 7.84 -13.58 -13.39
CA MET A 159 8.19 -12.24 -12.92
C MET A 159 8.64 -12.27 -11.46
N ALA A 160 9.91 -11.94 -11.23
CA ALA A 160 10.51 -11.80 -9.91
C ALA A 160 10.53 -10.31 -9.50
N ILE A 161 9.83 -9.99 -8.41
CA ILE A 161 9.65 -8.62 -7.91
C ILE A 161 10.48 -8.42 -6.65
N ALA A 162 11.53 -7.60 -6.76
CA ALA A 162 12.41 -7.23 -5.67
C ALA A 162 11.90 -5.99 -4.93
N GLY A 163 11.49 -6.17 -3.69
CA GLY A 163 11.10 -5.11 -2.78
C GLY A 163 12.30 -4.41 -2.14
N GLY A 164 12.25 -4.22 -0.83
CA GLY A 164 13.33 -3.61 -0.07
C GLY A 164 13.18 -3.82 1.43
N PRO A 165 14.12 -3.30 2.24
CA PRO A 165 14.07 -3.49 3.67
C PRO A 165 12.77 -2.93 4.27
N SER A 166 12.11 -3.73 5.11
CA SER A 166 10.87 -3.39 5.78
C SER A 166 10.87 -4.05 7.15
N ARG A 167 11.29 -3.30 8.17
CA ARG A 167 11.51 -3.83 9.54
C ARG A 167 10.38 -4.78 9.97
N PRO A 168 10.71 -6.01 10.41
CA PRO A 168 12.07 -6.53 10.70
C PRO A 168 12.81 -7.13 9.50
N LEU A 169 12.24 -7.12 8.31
CA LEU A 169 12.76 -7.83 7.14
C LEU A 169 13.97 -7.08 6.55
N ALA A 170 15.07 -7.81 6.37
CA ALA A 170 16.28 -7.33 5.69
C ALA A 170 16.22 -7.63 4.20
N PHE A 171 16.83 -6.76 3.41
CA PHE A 171 17.10 -7.01 1.99
C PHE A 171 18.44 -6.37 1.62
N ASP A 172 19.51 -7.02 2.07
CA ASP A 172 20.89 -6.64 1.79
C ASP A 172 21.40 -7.30 0.49
N ALA A 173 22.67 -7.06 0.17
CA ALA A 173 23.29 -7.61 -1.04
C ALA A 173 23.30 -9.15 -1.05
N GLU A 174 23.52 -9.80 0.09
CA GLU A 174 23.53 -11.27 0.18
C GLU A 174 22.13 -11.85 -0.10
N THR A 175 21.12 -11.30 0.57
CA THR A 175 19.71 -11.66 0.36
C THR A 175 19.29 -11.41 -1.09
N ALA A 176 19.76 -10.32 -1.69
CA ALA A 176 19.46 -9.98 -3.08
C ALA A 176 20.11 -10.93 -4.09
N ARG A 177 21.32 -11.46 -3.81
CA ARG A 177 21.92 -12.54 -4.62
C ARG A 177 21.12 -13.82 -4.49
N ALA A 178 20.72 -14.21 -3.28
CA ALA A 178 19.89 -15.39 -3.06
C ALA A 178 18.55 -15.27 -3.80
N PHE A 179 17.92 -14.09 -3.78
CA PHE A 179 16.72 -13.80 -4.56
C PHE A 179 16.93 -13.99 -6.07
N ALA A 180 18.02 -13.46 -6.63
CA ALA A 180 18.33 -13.61 -8.04
C ALA A 180 18.59 -15.07 -8.43
N GLN A 181 19.35 -15.80 -7.61
CA GLN A 181 19.65 -17.23 -7.82
C GLN A 181 18.39 -18.08 -7.78
N GLU A 182 17.52 -17.86 -6.79
CA GLU A 182 16.26 -18.58 -6.68
C GLU A 182 15.32 -18.28 -7.86
N ALA A 183 15.25 -17.02 -8.30
CA ALA A 183 14.45 -16.63 -9.45
C ALA A 183 14.95 -17.30 -10.75
N LEU A 184 16.27 -17.35 -10.96
CA LEU A 184 16.89 -18.04 -12.09
C LEU A 184 16.62 -19.54 -12.06
N GLU A 185 16.80 -20.17 -10.89
CA GLU A 185 16.59 -21.60 -10.75
C GLU A 185 15.13 -21.99 -10.99
N ARG A 186 14.18 -21.21 -10.48
CA ARG A 186 12.74 -21.40 -10.74
C ARG A 186 12.40 -21.24 -12.22
N ALA A 187 12.97 -20.25 -12.90
CA ALA A 187 12.78 -20.06 -14.34
C ALA A 187 13.38 -21.23 -15.14
N ARG A 188 14.57 -21.70 -14.76
CA ARG A 188 15.26 -22.84 -15.37
C ARG A 188 14.49 -24.15 -15.21
N ILE A 189 14.07 -24.48 -13.99
CA ILE A 189 13.24 -25.67 -13.71
C ILE A 189 11.93 -25.60 -14.49
N GLY A 190 11.34 -24.42 -14.62
CA GLY A 190 10.12 -24.20 -15.40
C GLY A 190 10.31 -24.29 -16.92
N GLY A 191 11.55 -24.31 -17.42
CA GLY A 191 11.86 -24.27 -18.86
C GLY A 191 11.52 -22.93 -19.53
N GLY A 192 11.41 -21.85 -18.75
CA GLY A 192 10.86 -20.58 -19.20
C GLY A 192 11.85 -19.41 -19.13
N SER A 193 11.28 -18.20 -18.97
CA SER A 193 12.04 -16.94 -18.97
C SER A 193 11.86 -16.19 -17.66
N LEU A 194 12.80 -15.27 -17.38
CA LEU A 194 12.81 -14.48 -16.16
C LEU A 194 12.64 -12.98 -16.46
N LEU A 195 11.69 -12.35 -15.78
CA LEU A 195 11.45 -10.91 -15.79
C LEU A 195 11.71 -10.36 -14.38
N VAL A 196 12.81 -9.65 -14.16
CA VAL A 196 13.16 -9.10 -12.84
C VAL A 196 12.82 -7.62 -12.78
N ALA A 197 12.06 -7.20 -11.78
CA ALA A 197 11.75 -5.79 -11.53
C ALA A 197 12.17 -5.39 -10.11
N THR A 198 12.91 -4.28 -9.99
CA THR A 198 13.18 -3.67 -8.68
C THR A 198 12.15 -2.60 -8.33
N SER A 199 12.12 -2.18 -7.06
CA SER A 199 11.17 -1.20 -6.54
C SER A 199 11.88 0.08 -6.08
N PRO A 200 11.16 1.19 -5.84
CA PRO A 200 11.73 2.40 -5.23
C PRO A 200 12.39 2.18 -3.87
N ARG A 201 12.16 1.02 -3.24
CA ARG A 201 12.73 0.66 -1.94
C ARG A 201 13.94 -0.26 -2.04
N THR A 202 14.28 -0.76 -3.23
CA THR A 202 15.43 -1.65 -3.43
C THR A 202 16.72 -0.85 -3.25
N PRO A 203 17.57 -1.16 -2.26
CA PRO A 203 18.81 -0.43 -2.04
C PRO A 203 19.79 -0.59 -3.21
N PRO A 204 20.64 0.42 -3.53
CA PRO A 204 21.61 0.32 -4.62
C PRO A 204 22.53 -0.91 -4.54
N ALA A 205 22.97 -1.29 -3.33
CA ALA A 205 23.77 -2.49 -3.12
C ALA A 205 23.02 -3.79 -3.47
N ALA A 206 21.71 -3.85 -3.19
CA ALA A 206 20.86 -4.97 -3.59
C ALA A 206 20.62 -4.99 -5.10
N VAL A 207 20.44 -3.82 -5.74
CA VAL A 207 20.36 -3.71 -7.21
C VAL A 207 21.63 -4.24 -7.86
N ALA A 208 22.81 -3.83 -7.37
CA ALA A 208 24.10 -4.31 -7.88
C ALA A 208 24.24 -5.82 -7.72
N ALA A 209 23.86 -6.36 -6.55
CA ALA A 209 23.86 -7.80 -6.29
C ALA A 209 22.89 -8.58 -7.20
N ILE A 210 21.71 -8.03 -7.52
CA ILE A 210 20.79 -8.63 -8.49
C ILE A 210 21.41 -8.61 -9.89
N LYS A 211 21.97 -7.48 -10.34
CA LYS A 211 22.65 -7.39 -11.65
C LYS A 211 23.77 -8.44 -11.78
N ASP A 212 24.60 -8.55 -10.75
CA ASP A 212 25.68 -9.54 -10.67
C ASP A 212 25.13 -10.98 -10.69
N GLY A 213 24.13 -11.28 -9.85
CA GLY A 213 23.53 -12.62 -9.79
C GLY A 213 22.80 -13.04 -11.07
N LEU A 214 22.36 -12.08 -11.90
CA LEU A 214 21.76 -12.33 -13.22
C LEU A 214 22.80 -12.38 -14.35
N SER A 215 24.06 -12.04 -14.08
CA SER A 215 25.13 -12.07 -15.08
C SER A 215 25.43 -13.52 -15.47
N GLY A 216 25.37 -13.83 -16.76
CA GLY A 216 25.54 -15.20 -17.25
C GLY A 216 24.30 -16.09 -17.08
N ALA A 217 23.10 -15.50 -16.92
CA ALA A 217 21.85 -16.25 -16.84
C ALA A 217 21.71 -17.27 -18.00
N ALA A 218 21.48 -18.53 -17.63
CA ALA A 218 21.26 -19.62 -18.59
C ALA A 218 19.87 -19.61 -19.24
N VAL A 219 18.98 -18.72 -18.78
CA VAL A 219 17.61 -18.53 -19.30
C VAL A 219 17.44 -17.10 -19.82
N PRO A 220 16.57 -16.88 -20.83
CA PRO A 220 16.24 -15.54 -21.29
C PRO A 220 15.77 -14.66 -20.13
N THR A 221 16.48 -13.56 -19.90
CA THR A 221 16.28 -12.69 -18.72
C THR A 221 16.13 -11.23 -19.15
N ARG A 222 15.12 -10.55 -18.60
CA ARG A 222 14.97 -9.09 -18.70
C ARG A 222 14.98 -8.48 -17.30
N LEU A 223 15.73 -7.38 -17.13
CA LEU A 223 15.81 -6.64 -15.88
C LEU A 223 15.26 -5.23 -16.09
N SER A 224 14.35 -4.80 -15.23
CA SER A 224 13.93 -3.40 -15.10
C SER A 224 14.30 -2.89 -13.71
N VAL A 225 15.19 -1.90 -13.69
CA VAL A 225 15.61 -1.25 -12.45
C VAL A 225 14.80 0.02 -12.25
N PHE A 226 14.18 0.17 -11.08
CA PHE A 226 13.44 1.38 -10.75
C PHE A 226 14.34 2.62 -10.83
N GLY A 227 13.90 3.62 -11.60
CA GLY A 227 14.63 4.87 -11.79
C GLY A 227 15.71 4.82 -12.88
N GLU A 228 15.91 3.68 -13.54
CA GLU A 228 16.80 3.55 -14.70
C GLU A 228 15.97 3.27 -15.97
N GLY A 229 16.03 4.18 -16.95
CA GLY A 229 15.31 4.02 -18.22
C GLY A 229 13.78 4.00 -18.08
N GLU A 230 13.12 3.41 -19.08
CA GLU A 230 11.67 3.20 -19.05
C GLU A 230 11.31 2.06 -18.08
N SER A 231 10.27 2.27 -17.27
CA SER A 231 9.82 1.26 -16.31
C SER A 231 9.17 0.07 -17.03
N GLY A 232 9.75 -1.12 -16.85
CA GLY A 232 9.18 -2.38 -17.32
C GLY A 232 8.06 -2.92 -16.44
N TRP A 233 7.65 -2.20 -15.38
CA TRP A 233 6.73 -2.71 -14.36
C TRP A 233 5.41 -3.24 -14.94
N GLU A 234 4.66 -2.39 -15.65
CA GLU A 234 3.36 -2.77 -16.22
C GLU A 234 3.50 -3.79 -17.34
N ALA A 235 4.53 -3.64 -18.20
CA ALA A 235 4.79 -4.57 -19.29
C ALA A 235 5.14 -5.98 -18.77
N PHE A 236 5.94 -6.07 -17.71
CA PHE A 236 6.29 -7.34 -17.08
C PHE A 236 5.10 -7.96 -16.35
N LEU A 237 4.32 -7.16 -15.62
CA LEU A 237 3.08 -7.62 -14.96
C LEU A 237 2.08 -8.20 -15.96
N ALA A 238 1.94 -7.58 -17.14
CA ALA A 238 1.05 -8.05 -18.19
C ALA A 238 1.55 -9.34 -18.86
N ALA A 239 2.87 -9.48 -19.05
CA ALA A 239 3.48 -10.63 -19.70
C ALA A 239 3.64 -11.86 -18.80
N ALA A 240 3.69 -11.67 -17.47
CA ALA A 240 4.01 -12.73 -16.53
C ALA A 240 2.95 -13.84 -16.49
N ASP A 241 3.43 -15.09 -16.46
CA ASP A 241 2.58 -16.27 -16.29
C ASP A 241 2.55 -16.76 -14.84
N ARG A 242 3.55 -16.36 -14.04
CA ARG A 242 3.70 -16.65 -12.60
C ARG A 242 4.56 -15.57 -11.93
N PHE A 243 4.47 -15.45 -10.60
CA PHE A 243 5.21 -14.45 -9.83
C PHE A 243 6.06 -15.04 -8.71
N LEU A 244 7.19 -14.40 -8.45
CA LEU A 244 7.97 -14.52 -7.22
C LEU A 244 8.09 -13.12 -6.60
N VAL A 245 7.54 -12.92 -5.40
CA VAL A 245 7.47 -11.58 -4.78
C VAL A 245 8.11 -11.62 -3.40
N THR A 246 8.99 -10.68 -3.08
CA THR A 246 9.53 -10.55 -1.73
C THR A 246 8.42 -10.21 -0.71
N GLU A 247 8.44 -10.83 0.46
CA GLU A 247 7.33 -10.73 1.44
C GLU A 247 7.20 -9.36 2.14
N ASP A 248 8.04 -8.38 1.82
CA ASP A 248 8.08 -7.06 2.46
C ASP A 248 6.96 -6.09 2.03
N SER A 249 6.14 -6.47 1.04
CA SER A 249 5.13 -5.57 0.47
C SER A 249 3.80 -6.24 0.16
N ALA A 250 2.80 -5.93 0.98
CA ALA A 250 1.41 -6.27 0.70
C ALA A 250 0.92 -5.75 -0.66
N ALA A 251 1.36 -4.56 -1.08
CA ALA A 251 0.91 -3.95 -2.34
C ALA A 251 1.44 -4.69 -3.57
N MET A 252 2.69 -5.19 -3.53
CA MET A 252 3.27 -5.93 -4.67
C MET A 252 2.64 -7.32 -4.78
N ALA A 253 2.46 -8.02 -3.65
CA ALA A 253 1.76 -9.30 -3.63
C ALA A 253 0.32 -9.16 -4.13
N ALA A 254 -0.38 -8.10 -3.74
CA ALA A 254 -1.73 -7.81 -4.23
C ALA A 254 -1.77 -7.54 -5.74
N GLN A 255 -0.87 -6.70 -6.27
CA GLN A 255 -0.81 -6.43 -7.71
C GLN A 255 -0.54 -7.70 -8.52
N ALA A 256 0.36 -8.57 -8.05
CA ALA A 256 0.62 -9.86 -8.66
C ALA A 256 -0.59 -10.79 -8.60
N ALA A 257 -1.24 -10.89 -7.44
CA ALA A 257 -2.42 -11.74 -7.23
C ALA A 257 -3.60 -11.32 -8.12
N LEU A 258 -3.79 -10.01 -8.33
CA LEU A 258 -4.84 -9.47 -9.20
C LEU A 258 -4.67 -9.82 -10.69
N ARG A 259 -3.51 -10.34 -11.10
CA ARG A 259 -3.30 -10.86 -12.46
C ARG A 259 -3.93 -12.24 -12.69
N GLY A 260 -4.43 -12.88 -11.63
CA GLY A 260 -4.98 -14.22 -11.68
C GLY A 260 -3.95 -15.31 -12.02
N LYS A 261 -2.65 -15.01 -11.83
CA LYS A 261 -1.56 -15.97 -11.99
C LYS A 261 -1.04 -16.42 -10.62
N PRO A 262 -0.45 -17.63 -10.52
CA PRO A 262 0.16 -18.09 -9.28
C PRO A 262 1.24 -17.14 -8.76
N VAL A 263 1.18 -16.81 -7.48
CA VAL A 263 2.16 -15.98 -6.78
C VAL A 263 2.85 -16.81 -5.71
N SER A 264 4.18 -16.84 -5.78
CA SER A 264 5.03 -17.40 -4.74
C SER A 264 5.77 -16.29 -4.01
N LEU A 265 6.08 -16.53 -2.73
CA LEU A 265 6.76 -15.55 -1.90
C LEU A 265 8.23 -15.92 -1.72
N PHE A 266 9.09 -14.91 -1.82
CA PHE A 266 10.48 -15.01 -1.37
C PHE A 266 10.55 -14.53 0.08
N ALA A 267 10.87 -15.46 0.99
CA ALA A 267 10.99 -15.17 2.41
C ALA A 267 12.24 -14.32 2.67
N LEU A 268 12.09 -13.29 3.48
CA LEU A 268 13.17 -12.37 3.80
C LEU A 268 13.74 -12.67 5.19
N PRO A 269 15.08 -12.59 5.37
CA PRO A 269 15.67 -12.78 6.68
C PRO A 269 15.17 -11.71 7.65
N ARG A 270 14.79 -12.16 8.85
CA ARG A 270 14.34 -11.25 9.92
C ARG A 270 15.54 -10.79 10.72
N GLN A 271 15.72 -9.48 10.81
CA GLN A 271 16.66 -8.89 11.75
C GLN A 271 16.08 -8.92 13.17
N ARG A 272 16.96 -9.12 14.16
CA ARG A 272 16.58 -9.01 15.57
C ARG A 272 16.14 -7.58 15.87
N ASP A 273 14.84 -7.38 16.03
CA ASP A 273 14.27 -6.09 16.42
C ASP A 273 13.73 -6.17 17.86
N ALA A 274 14.46 -5.53 18.78
CA ALA A 274 14.12 -5.50 20.20
C ALA A 274 12.77 -4.80 20.48
N ARG A 275 12.39 -3.81 19.65
CA ARG A 275 11.10 -3.10 19.80
C ARG A 275 9.94 -3.99 19.38
N LEU A 276 10.13 -4.76 18.32
CA LEU A 276 9.18 -5.80 17.88
C LEU A 276 9.00 -6.88 18.95
N ARG A 277 10.09 -7.38 19.54
CA ARG A 277 10.03 -8.37 20.62
C ARG A 277 9.33 -7.82 21.86
N PHE A 278 9.64 -6.59 22.24
CA PHE A 278 8.97 -5.93 23.36
C PHE A 278 7.47 -5.69 23.08
N ALA A 279 7.11 -5.24 21.88
CA ALA A 279 5.71 -5.06 21.49
C ALA A 279 4.95 -6.39 21.44
N ALA A 280 5.56 -7.47 20.94
CA ALA A 280 4.97 -8.81 20.96
C ALA A 280 4.77 -9.32 22.40
N ALA A 281 5.77 -9.14 23.27
CA ALA A 281 5.66 -9.52 24.68
C ALA A 281 4.56 -8.73 25.43
N LEU A 282 4.36 -7.45 25.09
CA LEU A 282 3.25 -6.65 25.64
C LEU A 282 1.88 -7.08 25.08
N ARG A 283 1.81 -7.46 23.80
CA ARG A 283 0.58 -7.93 23.15
C ARG A 283 0.14 -9.29 23.70
N ASP A 284 1.08 -10.22 23.84
CA ASP A 284 0.82 -11.62 24.18
C ASP A 284 0.97 -11.89 25.70
N GLY A 285 1.29 -10.85 26.48
CA GLY A 285 1.49 -10.91 27.92
C GLY A 285 0.35 -10.29 28.74
N PRO A 286 0.53 -10.20 30.08
CA PRO A 286 -0.50 -9.71 31.01
C PRO A 286 -0.90 -8.23 30.81
N ALA A 287 -0.08 -7.46 30.07
CA ALA A 287 -0.34 -6.06 29.76
C ALA A 287 -1.19 -5.85 28.49
N ARG A 288 -1.77 -6.91 27.92
CA ARG A 288 -2.58 -6.86 26.69
C ARG A 288 -3.69 -5.81 26.74
N GLY A 289 -4.44 -5.71 27.83
CA GLY A 289 -5.53 -4.72 27.96
C GLY A 289 -5.04 -3.26 27.92
N LEU A 290 -3.88 -2.98 28.52
CA LEU A 290 -3.25 -1.66 28.45
C LEU A 290 -2.72 -1.39 27.04
N PHE A 291 -2.11 -2.39 26.40
CA PHE A 291 -1.64 -2.29 25.02
C PHE A 291 -2.80 -2.02 24.04
N GLU A 292 -3.94 -2.68 24.23
CA GLU A 292 -5.16 -2.46 23.45
C GLU A 292 -5.69 -1.03 23.67
N THR A 293 -5.79 -0.57 24.92
CA THR A 293 -6.19 0.82 25.24
C THR A 293 -5.26 1.86 24.61
N LEU A 294 -3.95 1.66 24.70
CA LEU A 294 -2.96 2.56 24.10
C LEU A 294 -2.98 2.53 22.56
N ARG A 295 -3.28 1.38 21.96
CA ARG A 295 -3.49 1.24 20.52
C ARG A 295 -4.72 2.01 20.07
N ASP A 296 -5.79 1.91 20.84
CA ASP A 296 -7.07 2.58 20.58
C ASP A 296 -6.93 4.11 20.69
N ALA A 297 -6.15 4.58 21.67
CA ALA A 297 -5.76 5.97 21.81
C ALA A 297 -4.72 6.44 20.75
N GLY A 298 -4.25 5.56 19.86
CA GLY A 298 -3.24 5.88 18.86
C GLY A 298 -1.86 6.22 19.42
N LEU A 299 -1.59 5.86 20.68
CA LEU A 299 -0.35 6.11 21.41
C LEU A 299 0.69 5.02 21.15
N VAL A 300 0.24 3.79 20.97
CA VAL A 300 1.06 2.63 20.58
C VAL A 300 0.50 2.08 19.28
N THR A 301 1.36 1.57 18.39
CA THR A 301 0.86 0.87 17.20
C THR A 301 1.63 -0.42 17.01
N SER A 302 0.91 -1.53 16.78
CA SER A 302 1.51 -2.82 16.45
C SER A 302 2.48 -2.63 15.29
N THR A 303 3.68 -3.19 15.30
CA THR A 303 4.46 -3.28 14.05
C THR A 303 3.66 -4.04 12.98
N ARG A 304 3.84 -3.69 11.70
CA ARG A 304 3.16 -4.37 10.60
C ARG A 304 3.50 -5.86 10.65
N ASP A 305 2.50 -6.73 10.67
CA ASP A 305 2.70 -8.17 10.59
C ASP A 305 2.46 -8.64 9.15
N LEU A 306 3.49 -8.39 8.32
CA LEU A 306 3.45 -8.75 6.89
C LEU A 306 3.43 -10.26 6.70
N SER A 307 4.13 -11.04 7.52
CA SER A 307 4.15 -12.50 7.38
C SER A 307 2.80 -13.12 7.73
N ALA A 308 2.13 -12.66 8.81
CA ALA A 308 0.77 -13.12 9.10
C ALA A 308 -0.22 -12.72 7.99
N PHE A 309 -0.04 -11.54 7.40
CA PHE A 309 -0.82 -11.08 6.25
C PHE A 309 -0.60 -11.98 5.02
N MET A 310 0.65 -12.26 4.65
CA MET A 310 0.99 -13.12 3.53
C MET A 310 0.46 -14.55 3.73
N ALA A 311 0.67 -15.13 4.92
CA ALA A 311 0.17 -16.46 5.26
C ALA A 311 -1.38 -16.53 5.21
N ARG A 312 -2.07 -15.41 5.51
CA ARG A 312 -3.52 -15.33 5.34
C ARG A 312 -3.92 -15.38 3.87
N LEU A 313 -3.25 -14.63 3.00
CA LEU A 313 -3.52 -14.66 1.56
C LEU A 313 -3.31 -16.06 0.97
N GLU A 314 -2.27 -16.77 1.39
CA GLU A 314 -2.02 -18.15 0.99
C GLU A 314 -3.13 -19.10 1.46
N ARG A 315 -3.50 -19.04 2.75
CA ARG A 315 -4.58 -19.88 3.31
C ARG A 315 -5.94 -19.63 2.67
N GLU A 316 -6.23 -18.39 2.28
CA GLU A 316 -7.46 -18.00 1.59
C GLU A 316 -7.40 -18.29 0.08
N GLY A 317 -6.30 -18.86 -0.43
CA GLY A 317 -6.15 -19.20 -1.85
C GLY A 317 -5.97 -17.99 -2.77
N LEU A 318 -5.76 -16.80 -2.21
CA LEU A 318 -5.65 -15.55 -2.97
C LEU A 318 -4.34 -15.44 -3.76
N LEU A 319 -3.34 -16.27 -3.46
CA LEU A 319 -2.07 -16.34 -4.19
C LEU A 319 -1.98 -17.54 -5.15
N ALA A 320 -3.00 -18.41 -5.19
CA ALA A 320 -2.96 -19.65 -5.99
C ALA A 320 -3.13 -19.42 -7.51
N GLY A 321 -3.55 -18.22 -7.92
CA GLY A 321 -4.01 -17.92 -9.28
C GLY A 321 -5.52 -18.09 -9.45
N GLY A 322 -6.03 -17.79 -10.65
CA GLY A 322 -7.47 -17.72 -10.92
C GLY A 322 -8.12 -16.41 -10.46
N ASP A 323 -9.45 -16.39 -10.38
CA ASP A 323 -10.22 -15.15 -10.19
C ASP A 323 -10.44 -14.73 -8.74
N ALA A 324 -10.10 -15.58 -7.76
CA ALA A 324 -10.45 -15.37 -6.34
C ALA A 324 -9.97 -14.00 -5.81
N ALA A 325 -8.70 -13.65 -6.05
CA ALA A 325 -8.14 -12.37 -5.63
C ALA A 325 -8.86 -11.17 -6.27
N ARG A 326 -9.18 -11.26 -7.56
CA ARG A 326 -9.89 -10.22 -8.31
C ARG A 326 -11.31 -10.03 -7.77
N LEU A 327 -12.07 -11.11 -7.61
CA LEU A 327 -13.43 -11.08 -7.09
C LEU A 327 -13.50 -10.49 -5.68
N VAL A 328 -12.55 -10.87 -4.80
CA VAL A 328 -12.46 -10.32 -3.45
C VAL A 328 -12.15 -8.82 -3.49
N ALA A 329 -11.15 -8.41 -4.28
CA ALA A 329 -10.77 -7.00 -4.38
C ALA A 329 -11.88 -6.12 -4.97
N GLU A 330 -12.58 -6.58 -6.00
CA GLU A 330 -13.70 -5.86 -6.62
C GLU A 330 -14.86 -5.70 -5.65
N ARG A 331 -15.23 -6.77 -4.93
CA ARG A 331 -16.26 -6.73 -3.89
C ARG A 331 -15.90 -5.76 -2.77
N GLU A 332 -14.68 -5.84 -2.26
CA GLU A 332 -14.21 -4.97 -1.17
C GLU A 332 -14.12 -3.50 -1.59
N LEU A 333 -13.64 -3.23 -2.81
CA LEU A 333 -13.58 -1.88 -3.38
C LEU A 333 -14.99 -1.31 -3.56
N ALA A 334 -15.93 -2.09 -4.11
CA ALA A 334 -17.32 -1.69 -4.29
C ALA A 334 -18.02 -1.40 -2.95
N ALA A 335 -17.84 -2.27 -1.95
CA ALA A 335 -18.37 -2.08 -0.61
C ALA A 335 -17.79 -0.83 0.07
N THR A 336 -16.48 -0.62 -0.07
CA THR A 336 -15.81 0.58 0.45
C THR A 336 -16.36 1.84 -0.22
N ALA A 337 -16.45 1.85 -1.55
CA ALA A 337 -16.95 2.98 -2.32
C ALA A 337 -18.41 3.32 -1.98
N ALA A 338 -19.27 2.31 -1.78
CA ALA A 338 -20.65 2.51 -1.35
C ALA A 338 -20.71 3.18 0.04
N ARG A 339 -19.88 2.74 0.97
CA ARG A 339 -19.79 3.33 2.31
C ARG A 339 -19.31 4.79 2.26
N VAL A 340 -18.38 5.11 1.37
CA VAL A 340 -17.94 6.48 1.14
C VAL A 340 -19.06 7.35 0.57
N ARG A 341 -19.82 6.86 -0.43
CA ARG A 341 -20.96 7.61 -0.98
C ARG A 341 -22.00 7.93 0.10
N ALA A 342 -22.32 6.95 0.96
CA ALA A 342 -23.22 7.15 2.09
C ALA A 342 -22.68 8.23 3.07
N LEU A 343 -21.38 8.24 3.34
CA LEU A 343 -20.75 9.31 4.16
C LEU A 343 -20.81 10.67 3.47
N ALA A 344 -20.63 10.72 2.15
CA ALA A 344 -20.75 11.96 1.40
C ALA A 344 -22.17 12.51 1.53
N GLU A 345 -23.21 11.68 1.34
CA GLU A 345 -24.63 12.06 1.35
C GLU A 345 -25.14 12.56 2.70
N GLN A 346 -24.59 12.07 3.81
CA GLN A 346 -24.97 12.51 5.16
C GLN A 346 -24.69 14.01 5.34
N SER A 347 -25.73 14.84 5.29
CA SER A 347 -25.65 16.24 5.70
C SER A 347 -25.07 16.34 7.12
N PRO A 348 -24.28 17.38 7.43
CA PRO A 348 -23.84 17.62 8.80
C PRO A 348 -25.12 17.80 9.64
N GLY A 349 -25.37 16.87 10.56
CA GLY A 349 -26.39 17.07 11.57
C GLY A 349 -26.01 18.32 12.36
N VAL A 350 -26.89 19.30 12.39
CA VAL A 350 -26.83 20.42 13.33
C VAL A 350 -26.92 19.79 14.72
N GLY A 351 -25.78 19.71 15.41
CA GLY A 351 -25.65 19.18 16.76
C GLY A 351 -24.54 19.94 17.46
#